data_AF-A0A1V4MLQ0-F1
#
_entry.id   AF-A0A1V4MLQ0-F1
#
_cell.length_a   1.000
_cell.length_b   1.000
_cell.length_c   1.000
_cell.angle_alpha   90.00
_cell.angle_beta   90.00
_cell.angle_gamma   90.00
#
_symmetry.space_group_name_H-M   'P 1'
#
loop_
_entity.id
_entity.type
_entity.pdbx_description
1 polymer ?
#
loop_
_entity_poly.entity_id
_entity_poly.type
_entity_poly.pdbx_seq_one_letter_code
_entity_poly.pdbx_strand_id
1 'polypeptide(L)'
;MVRALQRSSSTAGKQKTSKPSGGKSIILPGVRTMIVDGYEKTREEILKERADVLSNAGRAVSDVLEKMDVLERSINDKLDILQSTGEPGLTADQVDTINREIQRYNTVRKQAQLRYYYLIVTREALGLRKHTWVEKLYRVPPCRKPLDVAVAVKAEETTFDGQI
;
A
#
# COMPACT_ATOMS: atom_id res chain seq x y z
N MET A 1 -35.59 -7.21 52.05
CA MET A 1 -36.13 -7.89 53.25
C MET A 1 -37.51 -8.44 52.90
N VAL A 2 -37.89 -9.60 53.48
CA VAL A 2 -39.12 -10.42 53.28
C VAL A 2 -38.96 -11.55 52.23
N ARG A 3 -38.47 -12.73 52.66
CA ARG A 3 -39.20 -13.98 53.02
C ARG A 3 -39.88 -14.66 51.81
N ALA A 4 -39.33 -15.74 51.26
CA ALA A 4 -39.35 -17.13 51.73
C ALA A 4 -40.67 -17.86 51.45
N LEU A 5 -40.60 -18.93 50.65
CA LEU A 5 -41.46 -20.12 50.76
C LEU A 5 -40.79 -21.32 50.08
N GLN A 6 -40.27 -22.22 50.91
CA GLN A 6 -40.03 -23.64 50.62
C GLN A 6 -41.35 -24.40 50.70
N ARG A 7 -41.49 -25.46 49.88
CA ARG A 7 -41.95 -26.83 50.25
C ARG A 7 -42.18 -27.66 48.97
N SER A 8 -41.38 -28.71 48.73
CA SER A 8 -41.63 -30.14 49.05
C SER A 8 -42.25 -30.87 47.84
N SER A 9 -41.51 -31.65 47.05
CA SER A 9 -41.09 -33.08 47.23
C SER A 9 -42.06 -34.11 46.63
N SER A 10 -41.48 -35.16 46.03
CA SER A 10 -42.08 -36.42 45.53
C SER A 10 -42.59 -36.34 44.08
N THR A 11 -42.27 -37.22 43.12
CA THR A 11 -42.10 -38.69 43.16
C THR A 11 -41.21 -39.22 42.03
N ALA A 12 -40.68 -40.42 42.27
CA ALA A 12 -39.89 -41.29 41.40
C ALA A 12 -40.34 -41.45 39.94
N GLY A 13 -39.36 -41.42 39.03
CA GLY A 13 -39.45 -41.91 37.66
C GLY A 13 -38.07 -42.40 37.20
N LYS A 14 -37.80 -43.71 37.40
CA LYS A 14 -36.62 -44.40 36.85
C LYS A 14 -36.80 -44.51 35.32
N GLN A 15 -35.97 -43.82 34.56
CA GLN A 15 -35.65 -44.22 33.18
C GLN A 15 -34.14 -44.34 33.04
N LYS A 16 -33.69 -45.59 32.95
CA LYS A 16 -32.37 -45.98 32.47
C LYS A 16 -32.30 -45.60 30.99
N THR A 17 -31.59 -44.54 30.66
CA THR A 17 -31.06 -44.34 29.30
C THR A 17 -29.55 -44.50 29.37
N SER A 18 -29.10 -45.53 28.65
CA SER A 18 -27.72 -45.94 28.47
C SER A 18 -26.77 -44.77 28.20
N LYS A 19 -25.72 -44.65 29.01
CA LYS A 19 -24.50 -43.93 28.64
C LYS A 19 -23.98 -44.52 27.33
N PRO A 20 -23.73 -43.74 26.26
CA PRO A 20 -22.85 -44.23 25.21
C PRO A 20 -21.47 -44.37 25.84
N SER A 21 -21.03 -45.62 25.97
CA SER A 21 -19.67 -45.97 26.33
C SER A 21 -18.72 -45.17 25.46
N GLY A 22 -17.87 -44.36 26.09
CA GLY A 22 -16.83 -43.60 25.41
C GLY A 22 -16.00 -44.55 24.56
N GLY A 23 -16.21 -44.48 23.25
CA GLY A 23 -15.24 -44.96 22.28
C GLY A 23 -13.98 -44.13 22.50
N LYS A 24 -13.04 -44.67 23.27
CA LYS A 24 -11.67 -44.15 23.28
C LYS A 24 -11.21 -44.22 21.83
N SER A 25 -11.14 -43.08 21.16
CA SER A 25 -10.44 -42.97 19.90
C SER A 25 -9.00 -43.37 20.20
N ILE A 26 -8.63 -44.59 19.82
CA ILE A 26 -7.25 -45.09 19.88
C ILE A 26 -6.53 -44.40 18.72
N ILE A 27 -6.23 -43.11 18.88
CA ILE A 27 -5.24 -42.45 18.04
C ILE A 27 -3.90 -42.83 18.66
N LEU A 28 -3.15 -43.67 17.95
CA LEU A 28 -1.78 -44.01 18.31
C LEU A 28 -0.99 -42.71 18.52
N PRO A 29 -0.23 -42.57 19.63
CA PRO A 29 0.42 -41.31 19.99
C PRO A 29 1.32 -40.75 18.86
N GLY A 30 1.91 -41.61 18.03
CA GLY A 30 2.72 -41.21 16.87
C GLY A 30 1.94 -40.65 15.66
N VAL A 31 0.67 -41.01 15.49
CA VAL A 31 -0.19 -40.48 14.42
C VAL A 31 -0.68 -39.08 14.78
N ARG A 32 -0.96 -38.85 16.07
CA ARG A 32 -1.34 -37.52 16.57
C ARG A 32 -0.21 -36.51 16.41
N THR A 33 1.04 -36.89 16.71
CA THR A 33 2.21 -36.02 16.51
C THR A 33 2.45 -35.75 15.02
N MET A 34 2.41 -36.76 14.14
CA MET A 34 2.56 -36.54 12.70
C MET A 34 1.50 -35.62 12.08
N ILE A 35 0.23 -35.71 12.53
CA ILE A 35 -0.83 -34.81 12.06
C ILE A 35 -0.63 -33.37 12.55
N VAL A 36 -0.18 -33.21 13.80
CA VAL A 36 0.14 -31.87 14.37
C VAL A 36 1.33 -31.25 13.66
N ASP A 37 2.38 -32.03 13.38
CA ASP A 37 3.57 -31.57 12.67
C ASP A 37 3.24 -31.19 11.21
N GLY A 38 2.42 -32.00 10.54
CA GLY A 38 1.92 -31.68 9.20
C GLY A 38 1.06 -30.41 9.17
N TYR A 39 0.19 -30.23 10.17
CA TYR A 39 -0.66 -29.05 10.30
C TYR A 39 0.15 -27.77 10.53
N GLU A 40 1.14 -27.79 11.43
CA GLU A 40 2.00 -26.64 11.68
C GLU A 40 2.87 -26.31 10.46
N LYS A 41 3.36 -27.32 9.74
CA LYS A 41 4.09 -27.10 8.47
C LYS A 41 3.23 -26.41 7.42
N THR A 42 2.00 -26.88 7.20
CA THR A 42 1.07 -26.24 6.26
C THR A 42 0.74 -24.81 6.68
N ARG A 43 0.59 -24.57 7.99
CA ARG A 43 0.37 -23.22 8.53
C ARG A 43 1.57 -22.31 8.26
N GLU A 44 2.78 -22.80 8.46
CA GLU A 44 4.01 -22.07 8.17
C GLU A 44 4.12 -21.71 6.68
N GLU A 45 3.85 -22.68 5.79
CA GLU A 45 3.85 -22.46 4.34
C GLU A 45 2.84 -21.36 3.93
N ILE A 46 1.61 -21.41 4.45
CA ILE A 46 0.60 -20.37 4.21
C ILE A 46 1.06 -19.00 4.71
N LEU A 47 1.67 -18.94 5.89
CA LEU A 47 2.17 -17.67 6.44
C LEU A 47 3.31 -17.11 5.60
N LYS A 48 4.22 -17.97 5.12
CA LYS A 48 5.32 -17.60 4.24
C LYS A 48 4.80 -17.05 2.91
N GLU A 49 3.88 -17.75 2.25
CA GLU A 49 3.29 -17.28 0.99
C GLU A 49 2.61 -15.93 1.14
N ARG A 50 1.88 -15.70 2.24
CA ARG A 50 1.26 -14.40 2.53
C ARG A 50 2.29 -13.29 2.72
N ALA A 51 3.39 -13.59 3.42
CA ALA A 51 4.48 -12.65 3.61
C ALA A 51 5.14 -12.30 2.26
N ASP A 52 5.38 -13.29 1.41
CA ASP A 52 5.97 -13.10 0.08
C ASP A 52 5.07 -12.25 -0.83
N VAL A 53 3.76 -12.51 -0.85
CA VAL A 53 2.78 -11.72 -1.61
C VAL A 53 2.79 -10.25 -1.17
N LEU A 54 2.79 -10.00 0.14
CA LEU A 54 2.83 -8.65 0.69
C LEU A 54 4.16 -7.95 0.42
N SER A 55 5.28 -8.67 0.54
CA SER A 55 6.61 -8.17 0.23
C SER A 55 6.70 -7.73 -1.23
N ASN A 56 6.23 -8.56 -2.16
CA ASN A 56 6.21 -8.26 -3.59
C ASN A 56 5.32 -7.05 -3.92
N ALA A 57 4.13 -6.96 -3.31
CA ALA A 57 3.25 -5.82 -3.50
C ALA A 57 3.88 -4.52 -2.97
N GLY A 58 4.50 -4.56 -1.78
CA GLY A 58 5.20 -3.42 -1.20
C GLY A 58 6.39 -2.97 -2.05
N ARG A 59 7.22 -3.92 -2.51
CA ARG A 59 8.34 -3.65 -3.43
C ARG A 59 7.87 -2.99 -4.72
N ALA A 60 6.78 -3.47 -5.32
CA ALA A 60 6.24 -2.88 -6.54
C ALA A 60 5.82 -1.41 -6.37
N VAL A 61 5.41 -0.98 -5.17
CA VAL A 61 5.16 0.43 -4.88
C VAL A 61 6.47 1.18 -4.70
N SER A 62 7.42 0.64 -3.91
CA SER A 62 8.75 1.24 -3.70
C SER A 62 9.47 1.52 -5.01
N ASP A 63 9.53 0.53 -5.91
CA ASP A 63 10.25 0.63 -7.18
C ASP A 63 9.69 1.75 -8.08
N VAL A 64 8.37 2.02 -8.00
CA VAL A 64 7.75 3.09 -8.78
C VAL A 64 7.96 4.46 -8.11
N LEU A 65 7.92 4.53 -6.78
CA LEU A 65 8.22 5.76 -6.05
C LEU A 65 9.68 6.19 -6.24
N GLU A 66 10.62 5.24 -6.27
CA GLU A 66 12.03 5.52 -6.58
C GLU A 66 12.19 6.10 -7.99
N LYS A 67 11.49 5.56 -8.99
CA LYS A 67 11.46 6.15 -10.34
C LYS A 67 10.91 7.57 -10.36
N MET A 68 9.90 7.85 -9.53
CA MET A 68 9.38 9.22 -9.40
C MET A 68 10.42 10.17 -8.82
N ASP A 69 11.15 9.74 -7.78
CA ASP A 69 12.20 10.54 -7.13
C ASP A 69 13.35 10.86 -8.11
N VAL A 70 13.76 9.90 -8.94
CA VAL A 70 14.75 10.14 -10.01
C VAL A 70 14.26 11.20 -11.02
N LEU A 71 13.00 11.09 -11.47
CA LEU A 71 12.42 12.08 -12.39
C LEU A 71 12.25 13.45 -11.73
N GLU A 72 11.89 13.49 -10.46
CA GLU A 72 11.75 14.71 -9.69
C GLU A 72 13.09 15.44 -9.56
N ARG A 73 14.17 14.73 -9.24
CA ARG A 73 15.52 15.29 -9.22
C ARG A 73 15.92 15.81 -10.60
N SER A 74 15.73 15.03 -11.66
CA SER A 74 16.02 15.47 -13.04
C SER A 74 15.30 16.77 -13.41
N ILE A 75 14.01 16.89 -13.07
CA ILE A 75 13.22 18.10 -13.33
C ILE A 75 13.80 19.28 -12.53
N ASN A 76 14.10 19.09 -11.25
CA ASN A 76 14.63 20.15 -10.40
C ASN A 76 16.04 20.58 -10.84
N ASP A 77 16.94 19.64 -11.15
CA ASP A 77 18.29 19.93 -11.62
C ASP A 77 18.25 20.77 -12.91
N LYS A 78 17.35 20.46 -13.84
CA LYS A 78 17.15 21.26 -15.06
C LYS A 78 16.64 22.66 -14.75
N LEU A 79 15.69 22.79 -13.82
CA LEU A 79 15.20 24.10 -13.40
C LEU A 79 16.29 24.94 -12.73
N ASP A 80 17.10 24.34 -11.87
CA ASP A 80 18.17 25.01 -11.14
C ASP A 80 19.29 25.47 -12.08
N ILE A 81 19.66 24.66 -13.08
CA ILE A 81 20.62 25.04 -14.12
C ILE A 81 20.12 26.29 -14.86
N LEU A 82 18.85 26.30 -15.26
CA LEU A 82 18.25 27.41 -16.01
C LEU A 82 18.15 28.69 -15.18
N GLN A 83 17.87 28.58 -13.88
CA GLN A 83 17.89 29.72 -12.96
C GLN A 83 19.31 30.26 -12.75
N SER A 84 20.32 29.38 -12.76
CA SER A 84 21.72 29.75 -12.51
C SER A 84 22.39 30.38 -13.74
N THR A 85 21.92 30.10 -14.95
CA THR A 85 22.46 30.66 -16.20
C THR A 85 22.19 32.16 -16.38
N GLY A 86 21.29 32.77 -15.58
CA GLY A 86 21.02 34.21 -15.63
C GLY A 86 20.36 34.69 -16.93
N GLU A 87 19.98 33.76 -17.81
CA GLU A 87 19.27 34.03 -19.07
C GLU A 87 17.89 34.63 -18.77
N PRO A 88 17.49 35.71 -19.47
CA PRO A 88 16.15 36.26 -19.33
C PRO A 88 15.16 35.29 -19.98
N GLY A 89 14.43 34.55 -19.14
CA GLY A 89 13.36 33.64 -19.56
C GLY A 89 13.83 32.26 -20.01
N LEU A 90 12.93 31.27 -19.93
CA LEU A 90 13.17 29.95 -20.53
C LEU A 90 12.85 30.02 -22.02
N THR A 91 13.68 29.40 -22.87
CA THR A 91 13.34 29.24 -24.28
C THR A 91 12.18 28.24 -24.45
N ALA A 92 11.46 28.33 -25.56
CA ALA A 92 10.36 27.40 -25.87
C ALA A 92 10.81 25.92 -25.84
N ASP A 93 12.02 25.64 -26.34
CA ASP A 93 12.62 24.30 -26.36
C ASP A 93 12.96 23.79 -24.95
N GLN A 94 13.41 24.66 -24.06
CA GLN A 94 13.68 24.33 -22.66
C GLN A 94 12.38 24.02 -21.92
N VAL A 95 11.34 24.85 -22.11
CA VAL A 95 10.00 24.62 -21.55
C VAL A 95 9.43 23.29 -22.02
N ASP A 96 9.50 22.99 -23.32
CA ASP A 96 9.01 21.74 -23.89
C ASP A 96 9.77 20.52 -23.36
N THR A 97 11.10 20.63 -23.20
CA THR A 97 11.94 19.57 -22.62
C THR A 97 11.55 19.26 -21.18
N ILE A 98 11.37 20.29 -20.34
CA ILE A 98 10.96 20.09 -18.94
C ILE A 98 9.52 19.57 -18.87
N ASN A 99 8.63 20.07 -19.73
CA ASN A 99 7.24 19.61 -19.80
C ASN A 99 7.15 18.13 -20.18
N ARG A 100 8.01 17.63 -21.07
CA ARG A 100 8.12 16.19 -21.36
C ARG A 100 8.51 15.38 -20.12
N GLU A 101 9.44 15.86 -19.29
CA GLU A 101 9.79 15.17 -18.05
C GLU A 101 8.67 15.22 -17.02
N ILE A 102 7.97 16.35 -16.89
CA ILE A 102 6.77 16.48 -16.04
C ILE A 102 5.68 15.50 -16.49
N GLN A 103 5.46 15.33 -17.79
CA GLN A 103 4.52 14.34 -18.32
C GLN A 103 4.93 12.91 -17.98
N ARG A 104 6.23 12.58 -18.10
CA ARG A 104 6.76 11.27 -17.69
C ARG A 104 6.55 11.04 -16.20
N TYR A 105 6.89 12.02 -15.36
CA TYR A 105 6.65 11.99 -13.92
C TYR A 105 5.18 11.72 -13.59
N ASN A 106 4.26 12.46 -14.22
CA ASN A 106 2.83 12.30 -14.00
C ASN A 106 2.30 10.94 -14.49
N THR A 107 2.91 10.36 -15.52
CA THR A 107 2.58 9.00 -15.99
C THR A 107 3.03 7.95 -14.97
N VAL A 108 4.27 8.04 -14.49
CA VAL A 108 4.80 7.15 -13.44
C VAL A 108 3.98 7.32 -12.14
N ARG A 109 3.55 8.53 -11.81
CA ARG A 109 2.65 8.80 -10.68
C ARG A 109 1.34 8.02 -10.77
N LYS A 110 0.71 7.95 -11.94
CA LYS A 110 -0.51 7.13 -12.13
C LYS A 110 -0.22 5.65 -11.88
N GLN A 111 0.95 5.17 -12.29
CA GLN A 111 1.38 3.81 -11.98
C GLN A 111 1.57 3.61 -10.47
N ALA A 112 2.15 4.59 -9.77
CA ALA A 112 2.33 4.53 -8.32
C ALA A 112 0.99 4.44 -7.59
N GLN A 113 0.00 5.25 -8.01
CA GLN A 113 -1.37 5.18 -7.48
C GLN A 113 -2.00 3.80 -7.68
N LEU A 114 -1.83 3.19 -8.86
CA LEU A 114 -2.35 1.85 -9.15
C LEU A 114 -1.68 0.78 -8.29
N ARG A 115 -0.34 0.82 -8.15
CA ARG A 115 0.39 -0.13 -7.29
C ARG A 115 0.01 0.04 -5.82
N TYR A 116 -0.11 1.28 -5.35
CA TYR A 116 -0.56 1.59 -4.00
C TYR A 116 -1.96 1.01 -3.73
N TYR A 117 -2.89 1.20 -4.66
CA TYR A 117 -4.23 0.62 -4.58
C TYR A 117 -4.19 -0.91 -4.46
N TYR A 118 -3.39 -1.58 -5.29
CA TYR A 118 -3.25 -3.04 -5.20
C TYR A 118 -2.64 -3.50 -3.88
N LEU A 119 -1.69 -2.76 -3.31
CA LEU A 119 -1.15 -3.07 -1.98
C LEU A 119 -2.24 -3.02 -0.90
N ILE A 120 -3.11 -2.00 -0.92
CA ILE A 120 -4.24 -1.90 0.01
C ILE A 120 -5.20 -3.08 -0.14
N VAL A 121 -5.65 -3.35 -1.37
CA VAL A 121 -6.57 -4.47 -1.65
C VAL A 121 -5.97 -5.81 -1.22
N THR A 122 -4.68 -6.03 -1.48
CA THR A 122 -3.97 -7.26 -1.08
C THR A 122 -3.93 -7.41 0.44
N ARG A 123 -3.66 -6.31 1.16
CA ARG A 123 -3.68 -6.30 2.63
C ARG A 123 -5.07 -6.59 3.18
N GLU A 124 -6.11 -5.98 2.62
CA GLU A 124 -7.49 -6.20 3.04
C GLU A 124 -7.96 -7.64 2.79
N ALA A 125 -7.62 -8.22 1.64
CA ALA A 125 -7.91 -9.62 1.31
C ALA A 125 -7.25 -10.59 2.30
N LEU A 126 -6.10 -10.21 2.88
CA LEU A 126 -5.40 -10.95 3.93
C LEU A 126 -5.85 -10.58 5.36
N GLY A 127 -6.87 -9.73 5.50
CA GLY A 127 -7.46 -9.32 6.79
C GLY A 127 -6.77 -8.14 7.49
N LEU A 128 -5.82 -7.47 6.83
CA LEU A 128 -5.02 -6.37 7.40
C LEU A 128 -5.68 -5.00 7.12
N ARG A 129 -6.67 -4.62 7.93
CA ARG A 129 -7.54 -3.44 7.70
C ARG A 129 -6.99 -2.07 8.15
N LYS A 130 -5.90 -2.03 8.92
CA LYS A 130 -5.29 -0.75 9.36
C LYS A 130 -4.20 -0.33 8.37
N HIS A 131 -4.34 0.85 7.78
CA HIS A 131 -3.45 1.33 6.72
C HIS A 131 -2.57 2.54 7.09
N THR A 132 -2.61 2.98 8.35
CA THR A 132 -1.88 4.17 8.83
C THR A 132 -0.38 4.16 8.54
N TRP A 133 0.30 3.02 8.65
CA TRP A 133 1.73 2.93 8.33
C TRP A 133 1.99 2.86 6.82
N VAL A 134 1.06 2.31 6.04
CA VAL A 134 1.18 2.25 4.58
C VAL A 134 1.03 3.63 3.97
N GLU A 135 0.09 4.44 4.48
CA GLU A 135 -0.08 5.83 4.05
C GLU A 135 1.17 6.69 4.31
N LYS A 136 1.86 6.43 5.42
CA LYS A 136 3.12 7.12 5.76
C LYS A 136 4.28 6.65 4.90
N LEU A 137 4.45 5.34 4.75
CA LEU A 137 5.61 4.74 4.09
C LEU A 137 5.55 4.88 2.55
N TYR A 138 4.36 4.75 1.98
CA TYR A 138 4.15 4.69 0.53
C TYR A 138 3.39 5.91 0.00
N ARG A 139 3.61 7.07 0.62
CA ARG A 139 2.93 8.31 0.24
C ARG A 139 3.28 8.66 -1.21
N VAL A 140 2.27 8.66 -2.08
CA VAL A 140 2.43 9.10 -3.47
C VAL A 140 2.50 10.64 -3.52
N PRO A 141 3.57 11.23 -4.07
CA PRO A 141 3.69 12.69 -4.23
C PRO A 141 2.55 13.32 -5.05
N PRO A 142 2.33 14.65 -4.97
CA PRO A 142 1.32 15.34 -5.78
C PRO A 142 1.66 15.34 -7.28
N CYS A 143 0.67 15.66 -8.10
CA CYS A 143 0.86 15.84 -9.54
C CYS A 143 1.65 17.14 -9.79
N ARG A 144 2.57 17.13 -10.76
CA ARG A 144 3.28 18.34 -11.18
C ARG A 144 2.54 19.03 -12.31
N LYS A 145 2.47 20.36 -12.25
CA LYS A 145 1.85 21.18 -13.30
C LYS A 145 2.89 21.44 -14.41
N PRO A 146 2.50 21.38 -15.69
CA PRO A 146 3.33 21.86 -16.79
C PRO A 146 3.70 23.34 -16.59
N LEU A 147 4.87 23.71 -17.09
CA LEU A 147 5.31 25.08 -17.23
C LEU A 147 4.53 25.75 -18.37
N ASP A 148 4.19 27.02 -18.19
CA ASP A 148 3.49 27.82 -19.17
C ASP A 148 4.48 28.47 -20.16
N VAL A 149 4.17 28.40 -21.45
CA VAL A 149 4.95 29.01 -22.53
C VAL A 149 4.83 30.54 -22.48
N ALA A 150 3.77 31.10 -21.88
CA ALA A 150 3.63 32.54 -21.71
C ALA A 150 4.71 33.15 -20.78
N VAL A 151 5.37 32.33 -19.96
CA VAL A 151 6.53 32.74 -19.14
C VAL A 151 7.81 32.83 -19.99
N ALA A 152 7.89 32.10 -21.11
CA ALA A 152 9.02 32.13 -22.05
C ALA A 152 9.02 33.39 -22.93
N VAL A 153 7.84 33.82 -23.41
CA VAL A 153 7.73 34.90 -24.41
C VAL A 153 7.95 36.30 -23.82
N LYS A 154 7.72 36.49 -22.52
CA LYS A 154 7.88 37.82 -21.87
C LYS A 154 9.32 38.34 -21.82
N ALA A 155 10.32 37.53 -22.14
CA ALA A 155 11.72 37.95 -22.16
C ALA A 155 12.18 38.51 -23.53
N GLU A 156 11.48 38.20 -24.63
CA GLU A 156 11.90 38.63 -25.96
C GLU A 156 11.39 40.03 -26.35
N GLU A 157 10.36 40.56 -25.68
CA GLU A 157 9.74 41.85 -26.06
C GLU A 157 10.34 43.10 -25.38
N THR A 158 11.30 42.98 -24.45
CA THR A 158 11.80 44.14 -23.69
C THR A 158 13.12 44.76 -24.19
N THR A 159 13.65 44.38 -25.35
CA THR A 159 15.00 44.85 -25.81
C THR A 159 15.00 45.57 -27.16
N PHE A 160 13.90 46.22 -27.55
CA PHE A 160 13.91 47.14 -28.70
C PHE A 160 13.41 48.53 -28.32
N ASP A 161 14.16 49.22 -27.46
CA ASP A 161 14.09 50.69 -27.39
C ASP A 161 15.02 51.26 -28.47
N GLY A 162 14.48 51.35 -29.69
CA GLY A 162 15.06 52.12 -30.77
C GLY A 162 15.07 53.60 -30.39
N GLN A 163 16.26 54.12 -30.08
CA GLN A 163 16.51 55.56 -30.09
C GLN A 163 17.05 55.94 -31.47
N ILE A 164 16.27 56.79 -32.15
CA ILE A 164 16.58 57.51 -33.39
C ILE A 164 17.47 58.70 -33.06
#